data_AF-A0A4Y9FAX5-F1
#
_entry.id   AF-A0A4Y9FAX5-F1
#
_cell.length_a   1.000
_cell.length_b   1.000
_cell.length_c   1.000
_cell.angle_alpha   90.00
_cell.angle_beta   90.00
_cell.angle_gamma   90.00
#
_symmetry.space_group_name_H-M   'P 1'
#
loop_
_entity.id
_entity.type
_entity.pdbx_description
1 polymer ?
#
loop_
_entity_poly.entity_id
_entity_poly.type
_entity_poly.pdbx_seq_one_letter_code
_entity_poly.pdbx_strand_id
1 'polypeptide(L)' 'MVGRLVAMGLEVLPFTLEEALEAGALDPLTRPLGLSLGDRACLAAGRVRGLAVLTADRTWAGVVPGVEVVVVR' A
#
# COMPACT_ATOMS: atom_id res chain seq x y z
N MET A 1 4.76 16.28 -12.85
CA MET A 1 4.33 15.98 -11.46
C MET A 1 5.26 14.97 -10.76
N VAL A 2 5.71 13.90 -11.44
CA VAL A 2 6.67 12.90 -10.94
C VAL A 2 8.05 13.49 -10.54
N GLY A 3 8.51 14.53 -11.23
CA GLY A 3 9.84 15.11 -10.99
C GLY A 3 10.14 15.54 -9.54
N ARG A 4 9.11 15.91 -8.74
CA ARG A 4 9.30 16.22 -7.32
C ARG A 4 9.61 14.99 -6.47
N LEU A 5 9.01 13.84 -6.77
CA LEU A 5 9.27 12.59 -6.05
C LEU A 5 10.70 12.11 -6.33
N VAL A 6 11.11 12.16 -7.60
CA VAL A 6 12.48 11.79 -8.02
C VAL A 6 13.52 12.71 -7.39
N ALA A 7 13.25 14.01 -7.30
CA ALA A 7 14.16 14.97 -6.63
C ALA A 7 14.35 14.70 -5.13
N MET A 8 13.40 14.01 -4.48
CA MET A 8 13.51 13.55 -3.08
C MET A 8 14.27 12.22 -2.96
N GLY A 9 14.77 11.65 -4.07
CA GLY A 9 15.43 10.36 -4.09
C GLY A 9 14.47 9.16 -4.11
N LEU A 10 13.18 9.38 -4.37
CA LEU A 10 12.19 8.31 -4.46
C LEU A 10 12.16 7.70 -5.86
N GLU A 11 12.11 6.37 -5.90
CA GLU A 11 11.82 5.62 -7.12
C GLU A 11 10.30 5.56 -7.34
N VAL A 12 9.85 5.83 -8.56
CA VAL A 12 8.43 5.71 -8.94
C VAL A 12 8.26 4.48 -9.81
N LEU A 13 7.58 3.49 -9.25
CA LEU A 13 7.36 2.19 -9.88
C LEU A 13 5.96 2.14 -10.53
N PRO A 14 5.80 1.41 -11.66
CA PRO A 14 4.49 1.20 -12.24
C PRO A 14 3.62 0.32 -11.33
N PHE A 15 2.31 0.58 -11.32
CA PHE A 15 1.33 -0.31 -10.69
C PHE A 15 1.05 -1.48 -11.64
N THR A 16 1.52 -2.65 -11.27
CA THR A 16 1.48 -3.86 -12.08
C THR A 16 0.12 -4.56 -12.01
N LEU A 17 -0.14 -5.47 -12.96
CA LEU A 17 -1.35 -6.29 -12.93
C LEU A 17 -1.43 -7.15 -11.66
N GLU A 18 -0.29 -7.68 -11.19
CA GLU A 18 -0.22 -8.48 -9.97
C GLU A 18 -0.66 -7.65 -8.75
N GLU A 19 -0.12 -6.44 -8.60
CA GLU A 19 -0.52 -5.52 -7.53
C GLU A 19 -1.99 -5.08 -7.64
N ALA A 20 -2.52 -4.96 -8.86
CA ALA A 20 -3.93 -4.64 -9.10
C ALA A 20 -4.88 -5.77 -8.68
N LEU A 21 -4.55 -7.02 -9.03
CA LEU A 21 -5.32 -8.20 -8.62
C LEU A 21 -5.27 -8.37 -7.10
N GLU A 22 -4.08 -8.16 -6.52
CA GLU A 22 -3.86 -8.20 -5.09
C GLU A 22 -4.70 -7.13 -4.36
N ALA A 23 -4.65 -5.87 -4.83
CA ALA A 23 -5.48 -4.80 -4.27
C ALA A 23 -6.98 -5.12 -4.36
N GLY A 24 -7.44 -5.80 -5.42
CA GLY A 24 -8.81 -6.29 -5.51
C GLY A 24 -9.16 -7.34 -4.45
N ALA A 25 -8.25 -8.30 -4.22
CA ALA A 25 -8.42 -9.36 -3.24
C ALA A 25 -8.49 -8.84 -1.78
N LEU A 26 -7.94 -7.66 -1.51
CA LEU A 26 -7.99 -7.02 -0.19
C LEU A 26 -9.32 -6.29 0.11
N ASP A 27 -10.23 -6.12 -0.86
CA ASP A 27 -11.49 -5.37 -0.65
C ASP A 27 -12.33 -5.93 0.52
N PRO A 28 -12.59 -7.25 0.63
CA PRO A 28 -13.44 -7.78 1.72
C PRO A 28 -12.86 -7.52 3.11
N LEU A 29 -11.53 -7.50 3.24
CA LEU A 29 -10.83 -7.33 4.51
C LEU A 29 -10.71 -5.87 4.94
N THR A 30 -10.66 -4.95 3.97
CA THR A 30 -10.31 -3.54 4.21
C THR A 30 -11.50 -2.60 4.04
N ARG A 31 -12.52 -2.98 3.26
CA ARG A 31 -13.74 -2.18 3.05
C ARG A 31 -14.50 -1.85 4.33
N PRO A 32 -14.67 -2.77 5.31
CA PRO A 32 -15.30 -2.42 6.59
C PRO A 32 -14.56 -1.35 7.40
N LEU A 33 -13.25 -1.17 7.12
CA LEU A 33 -12.39 -0.19 7.78
C LEU A 33 -12.35 1.15 7.02
N GLY A 34 -13.07 1.26 5.91
CA GLY A 34 -13.15 2.48 5.10
C GLY A 34 -11.93 2.71 4.18
N LEU A 35 -11.03 1.73 4.04
CA LEU A 35 -9.86 1.86 3.18
C LEU A 35 -10.28 2.03 1.71
N SER A 36 -9.64 2.99 1.04
CA SER A 36 -9.82 3.29 -0.37
C SER A 36 -9.10 2.29 -1.27
N LEU A 37 -9.33 2.40 -2.59
CA LEU A 37 -8.54 1.64 -3.57
C LEU A 37 -7.05 2.02 -3.51
N GLY A 38 -6.72 3.28 -3.25
CA GLY A 38 -5.34 3.74 -3.12
C GLY A 38 -4.64 3.08 -1.92
N ASP A 39 -5.34 2.96 -0.80
CA ASP A 39 -4.81 2.32 0.41
C ASP A 39 -4.53 0.83 0.17
N ARG A 40 -5.47 0.16 -0.51
CA ARG A 40 -5.29 -1.23 -0.94
C ARG A 40 -4.14 -1.38 -1.93
N ALA A 41 -3.95 -0.44 -2.86
CA ALA A 41 -2.83 -0.48 -3.79
C ALA A 41 -1.48 -0.39 -3.06
N CYS A 42 -1.37 0.45 -2.03
CA CYS A 42 -0.17 0.52 -1.20
C CYS A 42 0.09 -0.77 -0.41
N LEU A 43 -0.94 -1.33 0.22
CA LEU A 43 -0.83 -2.60 0.96
C LEU A 43 -0.48 -3.77 0.03
N ALA A 44 -1.09 -3.81 -1.15
CA ALA A 44 -0.81 -4.80 -2.19
C ALA A 44 0.62 -4.70 -2.71
N ALA A 45 1.11 -3.49 -3.00
CA ALA A 45 2.49 -3.28 -3.42
C ALA A 45 3.50 -3.74 -2.37
N GLY A 46 3.26 -3.44 -1.08
CA GLY A 46 4.07 -3.96 0.02
C GLY A 46 4.09 -5.48 0.06
N ARG A 47 2.92 -6.12 -0.11
CA ARG A 47 2.81 -7.60 -0.13
C ARG A 47 3.57 -8.23 -1.29
N VAL A 48 3.31 -7.77 -2.52
CA VAL A 48 3.90 -8.32 -3.74
C VAL A 48 5.42 -8.14 -3.75
N ARG A 49 5.91 -7.00 -3.25
CA ARG A 49 7.34 -6.68 -3.24
C ARG A 49 8.08 -7.18 -2.00
N GLY A 50 7.37 -7.70 -1.00
CA GLY A 50 7.94 -8.11 0.29
C GLY A 50 8.56 -6.94 1.06
N LEU A 51 7.94 -5.76 0.99
CA LEU A 51 8.41 -4.52 1.61
C LEU A 51 7.42 -4.00 2.66
N ALA A 52 7.96 -3.32 3.67
CA ALA A 52 7.15 -2.63 4.66
C ALA A 52 6.39 -1.44 4.03
N VAL A 53 5.16 -1.23 4.50
CA VAL A 53 4.28 -0.13 4.06
C VAL A 53 4.28 0.95 5.13
N LEU A 54 4.72 2.16 4.76
CA LEU A 54 4.73 3.31 5.65
C LEU A 54 3.40 4.07 5.56
N THR A 55 2.80 4.42 6.69
CA THR A 55 1.57 5.23 6.71
C THR A 55 1.47 6.07 7.98
N ALA A 56 0.77 7.19 7.92
CA ALA A 56 0.36 7.92 9.13
C ALA A 56 -1.00 7.43 9.67
N ASP A 57 -1.71 6.59 8.90
CA ASP A 57 -3.01 6.04 9.28
C ASP A 57 -2.85 4.73 10.07
N ARG A 58 -3.24 4.79 11.34
CA ARG A 58 -3.17 3.64 12.26
C ARG A 58 -4.12 2.52 11.89
N THR A 59 -5.17 2.79 11.11
CA THR A 59 -6.18 1.79 10.76
C THR A 59 -5.62 0.66 9.91
N TRP A 60 -4.48 0.84 9.24
CA TRP A 60 -3.86 -0.17 8.38
C TRP A 60 -3.12 -1.25 9.17
N ALA A 61 -2.71 -0.96 10.40
CA ALA A 61 -1.85 -1.82 11.19
C ALA A 61 -2.55 -3.15 11.54
N GLY A 62 -1.95 -4.27 11.14
CA GLY A 62 -2.48 -5.61 11.41
C GLY A 62 -3.69 -6.02 10.58
N VAL A 63 -4.11 -5.19 9.61
CA VAL A 63 -5.28 -5.49 8.76
C VAL A 63 -4.98 -6.61 7.78
N VAL A 64 -3.84 -6.55 7.09
CA VAL A 64 -3.49 -7.51 6.04
C VAL A 64 -2.42 -8.46 6.56
N PRO A 65 -2.72 -9.77 6.72
CA PRO A 65 -1.73 -10.75 7.11
C PRO A 65 -0.55 -10.80 6.14
N GLY A 66 0.67 -10.88 6.68
CA GLY A 66 1.90 -10.96 5.89
C GLY A 66 2.39 -9.63 5.31
N VAL A 67 1.71 -8.51 5.60
CA VAL A 67 2.19 -7.16 5.24
C VAL A 67 2.65 -6.46 6.51
N GLU A 68 3.94 -6.11 6.55
CA GLU A 68 4.47 -5.24 7.60
C GLU A 68 3.99 -3.81 7.36
N VAL A 69 3.29 -3.23 8.34
CA VAL A 69 2.83 -1.84 8.30
C VAL A 69 3.53 -1.06 9.40
N VAL A 70 4.26 -0.02 9.02
CA VAL A 70 4.97 0.87 9.95
C VAL A 70 4.25 2.20 10.01
N VAL A 71 3.71 2.52 11.18
CA VAL A 71 3.03 3.80 11.41
C VAL A 71 4.06 4.88 11.72
N VAL A 72 4.08 5.95 10.92
CA VAL A 72 5.00 7.10 11.05
C VAL A 72 4.23 8.37 11.46
N ARG A 73 4.91 9.33 12.09
CA ARG A 73 4.34 10.61 12.55
C ARG A 73 5.26 11.79 12.23
#